data_AF-A0AAE8ISJ7-F1
#
_entry.id   AF-A0AAE8ISJ7-F1
#
_cell.length_a   1.000
_cell.length_b   1.000
_cell.length_c   1.000
_cell.angle_alpha   90.00
_cell.angle_beta   90.00
_cell.angle_gamma   90.00
#
_symmetry.space_group_name_H-M   'P 1'
#
loop_
_entity.id
_entity.type
_entity.pdbx_description
1 polymer ?
#
loop_
_entity_poly.entity_id
_entity_poly.type
_entity_poly.pdbx_seq_one_letter_code
_entity_poly.pdbx_strand_id
1 'polypeptide(L)'
;MRHRRGIKLGRDEVVYLGPLLDPMHTTFEDIPEWHALGAHCSRCEREAWLQRYDLSRQWGKTTYLSSLAPRLRCLECGNKAGNKWILGQLPR
;
A
#
# COMPACT_ATOMS: atom_id res chain seq x y z
N MET A 1 -19.55 36.55 -12.14
CA MET A 1 -19.82 35.50 -11.12
C MET A 1 -19.60 34.11 -11.72
N ARG A 2 -18.67 33.33 -11.15
CA ARG A 2 -18.70 31.85 -11.02
C ARG A 2 -17.34 31.40 -10.49
N HIS A 3 -17.18 31.39 -9.17
CA HIS A 3 -16.13 30.57 -8.55
C HIS A 3 -16.44 29.11 -8.88
N ARG A 4 -15.54 28.40 -9.57
CA ARG A 4 -15.60 26.94 -9.64
C ARG A 4 -15.56 26.43 -8.19
N ARG A 5 -16.66 25.83 -7.75
CA ARG A 5 -16.76 25.17 -6.45
C ARG A 5 -15.75 24.01 -6.47
N GLY A 6 -14.74 24.07 -5.61
CA GLY A 6 -13.68 23.07 -5.54
C GLY A 6 -14.24 21.68 -5.25
N ILE A 7 -13.64 20.65 -5.84
CA ILE A 7 -13.96 19.26 -5.54
C ILE A 7 -13.27 18.91 -4.22
N LYS A 8 -14.06 18.69 -3.17
CA LYS A 8 -13.59 18.07 -1.94
C LYS A 8 -13.68 16.56 -2.13
N LEU A 9 -12.54 15.92 -2.36
CA LEU A 9 -12.43 14.47 -2.36
C LEU A 9 -12.57 14.00 -0.90
N GLY A 10 -13.48 13.06 -0.65
CA GLY A 10 -13.72 12.50 0.68
C GLY A 10 -12.50 11.74 1.21
N ARG A 11 -12.43 11.54 2.52
CA ARG A 11 -11.57 10.53 3.12
C ARG A 11 -12.24 9.18 2.90
N ASP A 12 -11.99 8.60 1.75
CA ASP A 12 -12.18 7.18 1.53
C ASP A 12 -11.16 6.45 2.42
N GLU A 13 -11.53 6.25 3.68
CA GLU A 13 -10.66 5.68 4.69
C GLU A 13 -10.53 4.18 4.43
N VAL A 14 -9.33 3.78 4.02
CA VAL A 14 -8.99 2.38 3.83
C VAL A 14 -9.11 1.66 5.17
N VAL A 15 -9.93 0.61 5.22
CA VAL A 15 -10.09 -0.19 6.44
C VAL A 15 -8.96 -1.21 6.50
N TYR A 16 -8.14 -1.16 7.54
CA TYR A 16 -7.07 -2.13 7.74
C TYR A 16 -7.61 -3.57 7.88
N LEU A 17 -7.09 -4.50 7.08
CA LEU A 17 -7.47 -5.91 7.13
C LEU A 17 -6.42 -6.77 7.83
N GLY A 18 -5.14 -6.37 7.78
CA GLY A 18 -4.07 -7.15 8.37
C GLY A 18 -2.77 -7.14 7.57
N PRO A 19 -1.72 -7.83 8.07
CA PRO A 19 -0.52 -8.10 7.30
C PRO A 19 -0.82 -9.04 6.14
N LEU A 20 -0.09 -8.86 5.03
CA LEU A 20 -0.07 -9.83 3.94
C LEU A 20 0.68 -11.08 4.41
N LEU A 21 -0.03 -12.21 4.49
CA LEU A 21 0.48 -13.44 5.10
C LEU A 21 1.50 -14.18 4.22
N ASP A 22 1.30 -14.18 2.89
CA ASP A 22 2.17 -14.88 1.94
C ASP A 22 2.72 -13.95 0.83
N PRO A 23 3.63 -13.03 1.16
CA PRO A 23 4.27 -12.18 0.15
C PRO A 23 5.20 -12.97 -0.78
N MET A 24 5.53 -14.23 -0.47
CA MET A 24 6.40 -15.06 -1.32
C MET A 24 5.69 -15.53 -2.57
N HIS A 25 4.38 -15.80 -2.48
CA HIS A 25 3.56 -16.25 -3.61
C HIS A 25 2.50 -15.23 -4.04
N THR A 26 2.51 -14.01 -3.49
CA THR A 26 1.59 -12.94 -3.88
C THR A 26 2.30 -11.89 -4.74
N THR A 27 1.73 -11.59 -5.90
CA THR A 27 2.13 -10.51 -6.81
C THR A 27 1.16 -9.32 -6.74
N PHE A 28 1.39 -8.26 -7.52
CA PHE A 28 0.45 -7.13 -7.56
C PHE A 28 -0.89 -7.48 -8.22
N GLU A 29 -0.90 -8.40 -9.18
CA GLU A 29 -2.13 -8.81 -9.89
C GLU A 29 -3.01 -9.76 -9.06
N ASP A 30 -2.42 -10.47 -8.10
CA ASP A 30 -3.18 -11.34 -7.19
C ASP A 30 -4.00 -10.55 -6.15
N ILE A 31 -3.66 -9.26 -5.94
CA ILE A 31 -4.40 -8.38 -5.03
C ILE A 31 -5.71 -7.97 -5.71
N PRO A 32 -6.89 -8.27 -5.13
CA PRO A 32 -8.16 -7.87 -5.72
C PRO A 32 -8.29 -6.35 -5.82
N GLU A 33 -9.04 -5.86 -6.81
CA GLU A 33 -9.18 -4.41 -7.06
C GLU A 33 -9.80 -3.63 -5.90
N TRP A 34 -10.63 -4.28 -5.08
CA TRP A 34 -11.23 -3.70 -3.88
C TRP A 34 -10.31 -3.72 -2.66
N HIS A 35 -9.07 -4.21 -2.80
CA HIS A 35 -8.05 -4.17 -1.76
C HIS A 35 -7.00 -3.09 -2.01
N ALA A 36 -6.66 -2.35 -0.97
CA ALA A 36 -5.52 -1.46 -0.91
C ALA A 36 -4.27 -2.25 -0.48
N LEU A 37 -3.13 -1.89 -1.07
CA LEU A 37 -1.81 -2.36 -0.63
C LEU A 37 -1.15 -1.27 0.22
N GLY A 38 -0.59 -1.63 1.36
CA GLY A 38 0.16 -0.73 2.21
C GLY A 38 1.42 -1.37 2.78
N ALA A 39 2.15 -0.62 3.59
CA ALA A 39 3.26 -1.12 4.38
C ALA A 39 3.16 -0.68 5.84
N HIS A 40 3.56 -1.57 6.75
CA HIS A 40 3.70 -1.32 8.17
C HIS A 40 5.19 -1.29 8.55
N CYS A 41 5.59 -0.27 9.30
CA CYS A 41 6.95 -0.14 9.80
C CYS A 41 7.13 -0.87 11.12
N SER A 42 8.00 -1.88 11.17
CA SER A 42 8.29 -2.63 12.40
C SER A 42 8.98 -1.82 13.50
N ARG A 43 9.50 -0.63 13.20
CA ARG A 43 10.26 0.20 14.15
C ARG A 43 9.42 1.27 14.83
N CYS A 44 8.59 1.98 14.09
CA CYS A 44 7.74 3.06 14.61
C CYS A 44 6.26 2.76 14.51
N GLU A 45 5.90 1.54 14.09
CA GLU A 45 4.54 1.00 14.00
C GLU A 45 3.58 1.77 13.09
N ARG A 46 4.11 2.73 12.32
CA ARG A 46 3.33 3.51 11.36
C ARG A 46 2.96 2.67 10.14
N GLU A 47 1.78 2.96 9.63
CA GLU A 47 1.22 2.38 8.42
C GLU A 47 1.13 3.45 7.33
N ALA A 48 1.34 3.02 6.08
CA ALA A 48 1.16 3.87 4.92
C ALA A 48 0.52 3.07 3.80
N TRP A 49 -0.54 3.63 3.22
CA TRP A 49 -1.18 3.10 2.02
C TRP A 49 -0.41 3.53 0.78
N LEU A 50 -0.21 2.59 -0.14
CA LEU A 50 0.64 2.76 -1.30
C LEU A 50 -0.20 2.74 -2.57
N GLN A 51 0.22 3.52 -3.58
CA GLN A 51 -0.41 3.51 -4.90
C GLN A 51 -0.01 2.23 -5.65
N ARG A 52 -0.81 1.16 -5.47
CA ARG A 52 -0.54 -0.16 -6.04
C ARG A 52 -0.29 -0.13 -7.55
N TYR A 53 -1.05 0.70 -8.28
CA TYR A 53 -0.93 0.81 -9.74
C TYR A 53 0.38 1.45 -10.18
N ASP A 54 0.90 2.42 -9.42
CA ASP A 54 2.19 3.03 -9.73
C ASP A 54 3.34 2.06 -9.44
N LEU A 55 3.24 1.32 -8.33
CA LEU A 55 4.21 0.27 -8.00
C LEU A 55 4.20 -0.87 -9.03
N SER A 56 3.03 -1.33 -9.47
CA SER A 56 2.93 -2.40 -10.46
C SER A 56 3.42 -1.97 -11.85
N ARG A 57 3.26 -0.70 -12.22
CA ARG A 57 3.86 -0.13 -13.44
C ARG A 57 5.38 -0.04 -13.34
N GLN A 58 5.90 0.32 -12.17
CA GLN A 58 7.34 0.47 -11.95
C GLN A 58 8.07 -0.88 -11.89
N TRP A 59 7.48 -1.87 -11.22
CA TRP A 59 8.16 -3.14 -10.89
C TRP A 59 7.61 -4.34 -11.66
N GLY A 60 6.54 -4.17 -12.44
CA GLY A 60 5.83 -5.24 -13.14
C GLY A 60 4.75 -5.88 -12.27
N LYS A 61 3.59 -6.18 -12.87
CA LYS A 61 2.41 -6.72 -12.16
C LYS A 61 2.61 -8.14 -11.60
N THR A 62 3.45 -8.94 -12.23
CA THR A 62 3.75 -10.35 -11.88
C THR A 62 4.89 -10.46 -10.85
N THR A 63 5.38 -9.32 -10.33
CA THR A 63 6.49 -9.30 -9.38
C THR A 63 6.00 -9.67 -7.99
N TYR A 64 6.64 -10.67 -7.38
CA TYR A 64 6.34 -11.10 -6.01
C TYR A 64 6.68 -9.99 -5.01
N LEU A 65 5.75 -9.72 -4.09
CA LEU A 65 5.87 -8.65 -3.09
C LEU A 65 7.04 -8.89 -2.12
N SER A 66 7.38 -10.15 -1.83
CA SER A 66 8.55 -10.53 -1.04
C SER A 66 9.85 -9.96 -1.62
N SER A 67 10.01 -9.97 -2.94
CA SER A 67 11.21 -9.43 -3.62
C SER A 67 11.36 -7.91 -3.42
N LEU A 68 10.26 -7.23 -3.10
CA LEU A 68 10.21 -5.79 -2.86
C LEU A 68 10.24 -5.44 -1.37
N ALA A 69 10.04 -6.39 -0.45
CA ALA A 69 10.06 -6.13 0.98
C ALA A 69 11.36 -5.47 1.49
N PRO A 70 12.58 -5.86 1.02
CA PRO A 70 13.82 -5.17 1.40
C PRO A 70 13.93 -3.72 0.92
N ARG A 71 13.07 -3.31 -0.02
CA ARG A 71 13.02 -1.94 -0.55
C ARG A 71 12.07 -1.05 0.26
N LEU A 72 11.27 -1.61 1.17
CA LEU A 72 10.39 -0.84 2.05
C LEU A 72 11.23 0.01 2.99
N ARG A 73 11.12 1.34 2.84
CA ARG A 73 11.75 2.33 3.71
C ARG A 73 10.69 3.19 4.35
N CYS A 74 10.67 3.24 5.68
CA CYS A 74 9.85 4.20 6.39
C CYS A 74 10.43 5.61 6.19
N LEU A 75 9.62 6.54 5.67
CA LEU A 75 10.04 7.92 5.44
C LEU A 75 10.11 8.74 6.73
N GLU A 76 9.41 8.30 7.78
CA GLU A 76 9.44 8.95 9.09
C GLU A 76 10.71 8.59 9.87
N CYS A 77 10.91 7.30 10.18
CA CYS A 77 12.00 6.86 11.07
C CYS A 77 13.22 6.30 10.31
N GLY A 78 13.15 6.24 8.97
CA GLY A 78 14.21 5.74 8.11
C GLY A 78 14.38 4.22 8.08
N ASN A 79 13.57 3.45 8.83
CA ASN A 79 13.74 1.99 8.94
C ASN A 79 13.59 1.28 7.59
N LYS A 80 14.51 0.35 7.31
CA LYS A 80 14.53 -0.49 6.09
C LYS A 80 14.36 -1.99 6.37
N ALA A 81 14.38 -2.41 7.63
CA ALA A 81 14.43 -3.82 8.00
C ALA A 81 13.15 -4.25 8.72
N GLY A 82 12.60 -5.42 8.35
CA GLY A 82 11.43 -6.00 9.01
C GLY A 82 10.10 -5.28 8.76
N ASN A 83 10.07 -4.29 7.86
CA ASN A 83 8.83 -3.67 7.40
C ASN A 83 7.98 -4.74 6.68
N LYS A 84 6.66 -4.69 6.87
CA LYS A 84 5.73 -5.72 6.37
C LYS A 84 4.76 -5.11 5.37
N TRP A 85 4.35 -5.90 4.38
CA TRP A 85 3.20 -5.55 3.55
C TRP A 85 1.91 -5.74 4.36
N ILE A 86 0.95 -4.85 4.14
CA ILE A 86 -0.37 -4.89 4.77
C ILE A 86 -1.44 -4.73 3.69
N LEU A 87 -2.64 -5.23 3.98
CA LEU A 87 -3.81 -5.09 3.14
C LEU A 87 -4.86 -4.24 3.84
N GLY A 88 -5.62 -3.52 3.05
CA GLY A 88 -6.82 -2.82 3.49
C GLY A 88 -7.96 -2.99 2.51
N GLN A 89 -9.17 -2.72 2.94
CA GLN A 89 -10.37 -2.70 2.11
C GLN A 89 -10.60 -1.26 1.64
N LEU A 90 -10.70 -1.08 0.32
CA LEU A 90 -11.15 0.19 -0.25
C LEU A 90 -12.65 0.36 0.00
N PRO A 91 -13.12 1.60 0.25
CA PRO A 91 -14.54 1.88 0.33
C PRO A 91 -15.21 1.58 -1.01
N ARG A 92 -16.46 1.12 -0.92
CA ARG A 92 -17.29 0.74 -2.06
C ARG A 92 -18.18 1.89 -2.50
#